data_AF-A0A656JUA6-F1
#
_entry.id   AF-A0A656JUA6-F1
#
_cell.length_a   1.000
_cell.length_b   1.000
_cell.length_c   1.000
_cell.angle_alpha   90.00
_cell.angle_beta   90.00
_cell.angle_gamma   90.00
#
_symmetry.space_group_name_H-M   'P 1'
#
loop_
_entity.id
_entity.type
_entity.pdbx_description
1 polymer ?
#
loop_
_entity_poly.entity_id
_entity_poly.type
_entity_poly.pdbx_seq_one_letter_code
_entity_poly.pdbx_strand_id
1 'polypeptide(L)'
;TLRYFGGLVLVSQFSRDPQDFFEFQVAVGLIETLLFAGKARRQMPAPHRMSGLDWALLKPILPFAASLSLSAVLWIVLTQLDKVLLSSLLPLDQYGYFSLVALIAAGLMMLTNPLVQTLLPRLTVLMAEGRRDEMHALFLAANRLVCTCLFPLAALIALQAEPLIFAWTGDQAAARWSSPVLGWY
;
A
#
# COMPACT_ATOMS: atom_id res chain seq x y z
N THR A 1 -8.72 -10.58 4.70
CA THR A 1 -8.19 -11.97 4.84
C THR A 1 -9.04 -12.96 4.07
N LEU A 2 -10.38 -12.94 4.19
CA LEU A 2 -11.27 -13.80 3.40
C LEU A 2 -11.27 -13.46 1.91
N ARG A 3 -11.24 -12.16 1.57
CA ARG A 3 -11.22 -11.66 0.18
C ARG A 3 -9.99 -12.12 -0.61
N TYR A 4 -8.81 -12.04 0.00
CA TYR A 4 -7.55 -12.43 -0.64
C TYR A 4 -7.40 -13.94 -0.74
N PHE A 5 -7.63 -14.68 0.35
CA PHE A 5 -7.48 -16.14 0.34
C PHE A 5 -8.58 -16.83 -0.48
N GLY A 6 -9.84 -16.40 -0.33
CA GLY A 6 -10.97 -16.94 -1.06
C GLY A 6 -10.93 -16.61 -2.56
N GLY A 7 -10.50 -15.41 -2.93
CA GLY A 7 -10.34 -15.03 -4.34
C GLY A 7 -9.26 -15.85 -5.03
N LEU A 8 -8.16 -16.17 -4.33
CA LEU A 8 -7.07 -17.00 -4.85
C LEU A 8 -7.49 -18.47 -5.05
N VAL A 9 -8.31 -19.01 -4.15
CA VAL A 9 -8.93 -20.35 -4.31
C VAL A 9 -9.91 -20.37 -5.48
N LEU A 10 -10.74 -19.33 -5.63
CA LEU A 10 -11.72 -19.24 -6.70
C LEU A 10 -11.05 -19.17 -8.08
N VAL A 11 -10.00 -18.34 -8.22
CA VAL A 11 -9.27 -18.20 -9.49
C VAL A 11 -8.42 -19.43 -9.83
N SER A 12 -7.86 -20.11 -8.83
CA SER A 12 -7.03 -21.31 -9.08
C SER A 12 -7.83 -22.58 -9.37
N GLN A 13 -9.04 -22.72 -8.83
CA GLN A 13 -9.81 -23.98 -8.90
C GLN A 13 -11.07 -23.91 -9.78
N PHE A 14 -11.68 -22.73 -9.97
CA PHE A 14 -13.02 -22.63 -10.57
C PHE A 14 -13.07 -21.83 -11.87
N SER A 15 -12.50 -20.63 -11.93
CA SER A 15 -12.60 -19.79 -13.14
C SER A 15 -11.41 -18.85 -13.30
N ARG A 16 -10.95 -18.72 -14.55
CA ARG A 16 -9.84 -17.80 -14.92
C ARG A 16 -10.34 -16.47 -15.48
N ASP A 17 -11.65 -16.26 -15.51
CA ASP A 17 -12.24 -15.00 -15.96
C ASP A 17 -12.11 -13.94 -14.85
N PRO A 18 -11.53 -12.75 -15.15
CA PRO A 18 -11.47 -11.65 -14.20
C PRO A 18 -12.83 -11.23 -13.63
N GLN A 19 -13.93 -11.42 -14.36
CA GLN A 19 -15.28 -11.01 -13.92
C GLN A 19 -15.70 -11.73 -12.63
N ASP A 20 -15.52 -13.06 -12.57
CA ASP A 20 -15.90 -13.88 -11.42
C ASP A 20 -15.14 -13.48 -10.14
N PHE A 21 -13.88 -13.07 -10.30
CA PHE A 21 -13.06 -12.55 -9.21
C PHE A 21 -13.65 -11.24 -8.64
N PHE A 22 -14.09 -10.32 -9.50
CA PHE A 22 -14.70 -9.07 -9.07
C PHE A 22 -16.06 -9.30 -8.40
N GLU A 23 -16.91 -10.18 -8.92
CA GLU A 23 -18.19 -10.53 -8.29
C GLU A 23 -17.99 -11.11 -6.89
N PHE A 24 -17.03 -12.04 -6.75
CA PHE A 24 -16.65 -12.59 -5.44
C PHE A 24 -16.17 -11.49 -4.48
N GLN A 25 -15.35 -10.54 -4.94
CA GLN A 25 -14.89 -9.42 -4.10
C GLN A 25 -16.05 -8.54 -3.61
N VAL A 26 -17.05 -8.29 -4.46
CA VAL A 26 -18.26 -7.53 -4.10
C VAL A 26 -19.08 -8.28 -3.06
N ALA A 27 -19.33 -9.57 -3.28
CA ALA A 27 -20.11 -10.40 -2.36
C ALA A 27 -19.45 -10.48 -0.96
N VAL A 28 -18.16 -10.78 -0.90
CA VAL A 28 -17.41 -10.81 0.37
C VAL A 28 -17.37 -9.43 1.03
N GLY A 29 -17.18 -8.36 0.26
CA GLY A 29 -17.20 -6.99 0.77
C GLY A 29 -18.54 -6.61 1.41
N LEU A 30 -19.66 -7.01 0.79
CA LEU A 30 -21.01 -6.84 1.34
C LEU A 30 -21.17 -7.60 2.67
N ILE A 31 -20.75 -8.87 2.72
CA ILE A 31 -20.82 -9.69 3.93
C ILE A 31 -19.97 -9.08 5.06
N GLU A 32 -18.73 -8.69 4.78
CA GLU A 32 -17.85 -8.03 5.77
C GLU A 32 -18.49 -6.73 6.29
N THR A 33 -19.07 -5.92 5.39
CA THR A 33 -19.75 -4.67 5.76
C THR A 33 -20.95 -4.92 6.67
N LEU A 34 -21.80 -5.90 6.34
CA LEU A 34 -22.96 -6.27 7.16
C LEU A 34 -22.55 -6.82 8.53
N LEU A 35 -21.50 -7.65 8.59
CA LEU A 35 -20.94 -8.16 9.84
C LEU A 35 -20.37 -7.04 10.71
N PHE A 36 -19.62 -6.10 10.12
CA PHE A 36 -19.11 -4.93 10.84
C PHE A 36 -20.25 -4.05 11.34
N ALA A 37 -21.25 -3.77 10.51
CA ALA A 37 -22.43 -3.01 10.92
C ALA A 37 -23.17 -3.69 12.08
N GLY A 38 -23.36 -5.01 12.01
CA GLY A 38 -23.97 -5.79 13.08
C GLY A 38 -23.17 -5.75 14.39
N LYS A 39 -21.84 -5.95 14.31
CA LYS A 39 -20.96 -5.88 15.48
C LYS A 39 -20.86 -4.47 16.06
N ALA A 40 -20.82 -3.44 15.23
CA ALA A 40 -20.80 -2.04 15.67
C ALA A 40 -22.08 -1.70 16.43
N ARG A 41 -23.25 -2.07 15.88
CA ARG A 41 -24.55 -1.88 16.55
C ARG A 41 -24.68 -2.63 17.87
N ARG A 42 -24.03 -3.79 18.01
CA ARG A 42 -24.07 -4.61 19.23
C ARG A 42 -23.08 -4.13 20.31
N GLN A 43 -21.93 -3.61 19.93
CA GLN A 43 -20.87 -3.19 20.86
C GLN A 43 -20.95 -1.72 21.25
N MET A 44 -21.53 -0.86 20.42
CA MET A 44 -21.78 0.53 20.79
C MET A 44 -23.08 0.62 21.60
N PRO A 45 -23.04 1.04 22.88
CA PRO A 45 -24.25 1.33 23.64
C PRO A 45 -24.88 2.60 23.07
N ALA A 46 -25.69 2.47 22.03
CA ALA A 46 -26.45 3.59 21.48
C ALA A 46 -27.68 3.84 22.37
N PRO A 47 -27.79 4.99 23.07
CA PRO A 47 -28.99 5.30 23.86
C PRO A 47 -30.23 5.51 22.97
N HIS A 48 -30.03 5.81 21.69
CA HIS A 48 -31.08 6.00 20.69
C HIS A 48 -30.69 5.40 19.34
N ARG A 49 -31.65 4.73 18.67
CA ARG A 49 -31.49 4.10 17.34
C ARG A 49 -31.01 5.05 16.24
N MET A 50 -31.11 6.37 16.46
CA MET A 50 -30.70 7.42 15.54
C MET A 50 -30.29 8.68 16.34
N SER A 51 -29.16 8.68 17.02
CA SER A 51 -28.51 9.97 17.31
C SER A 51 -28.06 10.51 15.95
N GLY A 52 -28.75 11.54 15.45
CA GLY A 52 -28.39 12.20 14.19
C GLY A 52 -26.93 12.67 14.21
N LEU A 53 -26.44 13.06 13.04
CA LEU A 53 -25.11 13.61 12.89
C LEU A 53 -24.99 14.88 13.75
N ASP A 54 -24.27 14.81 14.88
CA ASP A 54 -24.11 15.97 15.76
C ASP A 54 -23.08 16.94 15.15
N TRP A 55 -23.61 17.96 14.47
CA TRP A 55 -22.81 18.96 13.80
C TRP A 55 -21.95 19.78 14.77
N ALA A 56 -22.37 19.94 16.03
CA ALA A 56 -21.60 20.68 17.03
C ALA A 56 -20.32 19.92 17.44
N LEU A 57 -20.36 18.58 17.44
CA LEU A 57 -19.20 17.73 17.67
C LEU A 57 -18.29 17.61 16.42
N LEU A 58 -18.86 17.68 15.21
CA LEU A 58 -18.09 17.57 13.97
C LEU A 58 -17.39 18.85 13.55
N LYS A 59 -18.04 20.02 13.73
CA LYS A 59 -17.53 21.31 13.28
C LYS A 59 -16.09 21.62 13.74
N PRO A 60 -15.67 21.31 14.99
CA PRO A 60 -14.29 21.54 15.44
C PRO A 60 -13.27 20.59 14.80
N ILE A 61 -13.68 19.36 14.47
CA ILE A 61 -12.80 18.31 13.94
C ILE A 61 -12.68 18.41 12.42
N LEU A 62 -13.68 18.98 11.76
CA LEU A 62 -13.77 19.11 10.31
C LEU A 62 -12.51 19.71 9.65
N PRO A 63 -11.90 20.82 10.12
CA PRO A 63 -10.69 21.35 9.49
C PRO A 63 -9.49 20.39 9.58
N PHE A 64 -9.35 19.67 10.71
CA PHE A 64 -8.30 18.66 10.88
C PHE A 64 -8.54 17.46 9.95
N ALA A 65 -9.76 16.92 9.93
CA ALA A 65 -10.12 15.81 9.06
C ALA A 65 -10.01 16.18 7.58
N ALA A 66 -10.39 17.41 7.21
CA ALA A 66 -10.25 17.93 5.86
C ALA A 66 -8.77 18.05 5.44
N SER A 67 -7.90 18.52 6.34
CA SER A 67 -6.46 18.56 6.08
C SER A 67 -5.89 17.16 5.88
N LEU A 68 -6.22 16.21 6.77
CA LEU A 68 -5.77 14.81 6.64
C LEU A 68 -6.27 14.15 5.34
N SER A 69 -7.54 14.38 5.00
CA SER A 69 -8.15 13.88 3.76
C SER A 69 -7.49 14.47 2.52
N LEU A 70 -7.27 15.79 2.50
CA LEU A 70 -6.58 16.46 1.41
C LEU A 70 -5.15 15.94 1.25
N SER A 71 -4.40 15.77 2.35
CA SER A 71 -3.06 15.18 2.31
C SER A 71 -3.08 13.75 1.76
N ALA A 72 -4.05 12.93 2.14
CA ALA A 72 -4.20 11.57 1.62
C ALA A 72 -4.53 11.56 0.12
N VAL A 73 -5.42 12.44 -0.34
CA VAL A 73 -5.76 12.57 -1.77
C VAL A 73 -4.55 13.05 -2.56
N LEU A 74 -3.85 14.09 -2.09
CA LEU A 74 -2.65 14.60 -2.74
C LEU A 74 -1.56 13.52 -2.81
N TRP A 75 -1.39 12.74 -1.75
CA TRP A 75 -0.47 11.61 -1.73
C TRP A 75 -0.82 10.56 -2.79
N ILE A 76 -2.10 10.16 -2.87
CA ILE A 76 -2.56 9.18 -3.87
C ILE A 76 -2.34 9.73 -5.28
N VAL A 77 -2.74 10.98 -5.54
CA VAL A 77 -2.53 11.61 -6.84
C VAL A 77 -1.04 11.62 -7.17
N LEU A 78 -0.19 12.09 -6.27
CA LEU A 78 1.25 12.16 -6.50
C LEU A 78 1.88 10.79 -6.79
N THR A 79 1.44 9.74 -6.10
CA THR A 79 2.02 8.39 -6.21
C THR A 79 1.43 7.52 -7.32
N GLN A 80 0.30 7.93 -7.92
CA GLN A 80 -0.41 7.13 -8.92
C GLN A 80 -0.62 7.86 -10.26
N LEU A 81 -0.30 9.16 -10.32
CA LEU A 81 -0.46 9.97 -11.52
C LEU A 81 0.42 9.48 -12.68
N ASP A 82 1.61 8.95 -12.38
CA ASP A 82 2.48 8.27 -13.34
C ASP A 82 1.75 7.12 -14.05
N LYS A 83 1.10 6.23 -13.30
CA LYS A 83 0.37 5.07 -13.81
C LYS A 83 -0.82 5.49 -14.65
N VAL A 84 -1.59 6.48 -14.20
CA VAL A 84 -2.76 6.97 -14.94
C VAL A 84 -2.33 7.58 -16.27
N LEU A 85 -1.33 8.46 -16.28
CA LEU A 85 -0.83 9.07 -17.51
C LEU A 85 -0.27 8.02 -18.48
N LEU A 86 0.61 7.15 -17.99
CA LEU A 86 1.25 6.13 -18.83
C LEU A 86 0.26 5.07 -19.34
N SER A 87 -0.85 4.81 -18.64
CA SER A 87 -1.90 3.89 -19.12
C SER A 87 -2.62 4.38 -20.38
N SER A 88 -2.62 5.69 -20.62
CA SER A 88 -3.23 6.30 -21.81
C SER A 88 -2.22 6.60 -22.92
N LEU A 89 -0.95 6.82 -22.56
CA LEU A 89 0.11 7.20 -23.48
C LEU A 89 0.83 5.99 -24.09
N LEU A 90 0.94 4.89 -23.36
CA LEU A 90 1.64 3.69 -23.80
C LEU A 90 0.67 2.67 -24.41
N PRO A 91 1.10 1.98 -25.48
CA PRO A 91 0.49 0.72 -25.91
C PRO A 91 0.37 -0.28 -24.75
N LEU A 92 -0.65 -1.13 -24.76
CA LEU A 92 -1.00 -2.03 -23.66
C LEU A 92 0.14 -2.98 -23.26
N ASP A 93 0.91 -3.46 -24.23
CA ASP A 93 2.10 -4.27 -24.04
C ASP A 93 3.19 -3.53 -23.26
N GLN A 94 3.49 -2.28 -23.64
CA GLN A 94 4.49 -1.45 -22.96
C GLN A 94 4.02 -1.00 -21.57
N TYR A 95 2.72 -0.71 -21.42
CA TYR A 95 2.14 -0.43 -20.11
C TYR A 95 2.21 -1.66 -19.18
N GLY A 96 2.07 -2.87 -19.73
CA GLY A 96 2.34 -4.12 -19.02
C GLY A 96 3.76 -4.17 -18.45
N TYR A 97 4.77 -3.83 -19.25
CA TYR A 97 6.17 -3.76 -18.80
C TYR A 97 6.43 -2.66 -17.77
N PHE A 98 5.77 -1.51 -17.90
CA PHE A 98 5.80 -0.46 -16.87
C PHE A 98 5.17 -0.92 -15.56
N SER A 99 4.04 -1.64 -15.63
CA SER A 99 3.38 -2.15 -14.43
C SER A 99 4.25 -3.15 -13.66
N LEU A 100 5.08 -3.94 -14.36
CA LEU A 100 6.10 -4.81 -13.77
C LEU A 100 7.16 -4.00 -13.02
N VAL A 101 7.68 -2.94 -13.63
CA VAL A 101 8.64 -2.01 -12.99
C VAL A 101 8.05 -1.43 -11.72
N ALA A 102 6.83 -0.90 -11.81
CA ALA A 102 6.14 -0.30 -10.68
C ALA A 102 5.88 -1.31 -9.55
N LEU A 103 5.61 -2.57 -9.89
CA LEU A 103 5.41 -3.64 -8.93
C LEU A 103 6.70 -3.98 -8.17
N ILE A 104 7.84 -4.07 -8.87
CA ILE A 104 9.15 -4.35 -8.24
C ILE A 104 9.52 -3.23 -7.25
N ALA A 105 9.40 -1.97 -7.68
CA ALA A 105 9.71 -0.83 -6.83
C ALA A 105 8.74 -0.70 -5.65
N ALA A 106 7.44 -0.96 -5.85
CA ALA A 106 6.48 -1.02 -4.74
C ALA A 106 6.83 -2.12 -3.73
N GLY A 107 7.37 -3.25 -4.19
CA GLY A 107 7.87 -4.33 -3.33
C GLY A 107 8.96 -3.87 -2.37
N LEU A 108 9.90 -3.05 -2.82
CA LEU A 108 10.92 -2.42 -1.95
C LEU A 108 10.27 -1.53 -0.87
N MET A 109 9.28 -0.73 -1.23
CA MET A 109 8.56 0.12 -0.28
C MET A 109 7.78 -0.68 0.77
N MET A 110 7.25 -1.85 0.40
CA MET A 110 6.55 -2.74 1.33
C MET A 110 7.47 -3.26 2.45
N LEU A 111 8.77 -3.40 2.20
CA LEU A 111 9.73 -3.85 3.23
C LEU A 111 9.98 -2.78 4.31
N THR A 112 9.78 -1.51 3.99
CA THR A 112 9.96 -0.39 4.93
C THR A 112 8.78 -0.23 5.88
N ASN A 113 7.57 -0.65 5.47
CA ASN A 113 6.34 -0.40 6.24
C ASN A 113 6.32 -1.08 7.64
N PRO A 114 6.69 -2.37 7.80
CA PRO A 114 6.77 -3.03 9.11
C PRO A 114 7.72 -2.33 10.08
N LEU A 115 8.83 -1.80 9.54
CA LEU A 115 9.82 -1.08 10.32
C LEU A 115 9.22 0.21 10.89
N VAL A 116 8.55 1.01 10.06
CA VAL A 116 7.88 2.25 10.49
C VAL A 116 6.80 1.96 11.54
N GLN A 117 5.95 0.96 11.30
CA GLN A 117 4.88 0.58 12.22
C GLN A 117 5.41 0.13 13.60
N THR A 118 6.59 -0.48 13.63
CA THR A 118 7.23 -0.93 14.88
C THR A 118 7.96 0.20 15.60
N LEU A 119 8.63 1.08 14.85
CA LEU A 119 9.47 2.13 15.42
C LEU A 119 8.68 3.35 15.88
N LEU A 120 7.64 3.74 15.13
CA LEU A 120 6.92 4.99 15.38
C LEU A 120 6.37 5.05 16.82
N PRO A 121 5.67 4.02 17.36
CA PRO A 121 5.18 4.07 18.74
C PRO A 121 6.31 4.22 19.76
N ARG A 122 7.44 3.54 19.53
CA ARG A 122 8.59 3.54 20.44
C ARG A 122 9.32 4.89 20.44
N LEU A 123 9.46 5.51 19.28
CA LEU A 123 10.03 6.86 19.15
C LEU A 123 9.13 7.90 19.84
N THR A 124 7.81 7.79 19.70
CA THR A 124 6.85 8.66 20.38
C THR A 124 6.96 8.56 21.90
N VAL A 125 7.07 7.33 22.45
CA VAL A 125 7.26 7.12 23.90
C VAL A 125 8.55 7.75 24.40
N LEU A 126 9.69 7.49 23.74
CA LEU A 126 10.99 8.04 24.15
C LEU A 126 11.00 9.58 24.09
N MET A 127 10.32 10.17 23.12
CA MET A 127 10.19 11.63 22.99
C MET A 127 9.32 12.21 24.11
N ALA A 128 8.22 11.55 24.47
CA ALA A 128 7.34 11.95 25.56
C ALA A 128 8.01 11.84 26.95
N GLU A 129 8.87 10.83 27.15
CA GLU A 129 9.67 10.65 28.37
C GLU A 129 10.88 11.62 28.46
N GLY A 130 11.10 12.47 27.46
CA GLY A 130 12.24 13.39 27.41
C GLY A 130 13.59 12.73 27.11
N ARG A 131 13.61 11.43 26.79
CA ARG A 131 14.81 10.62 26.49
C ARG A 131 15.27 10.80 25.05
N ARG A 132 15.64 12.04 24.72
CA ARG A 132 15.98 12.46 23.35
C ARG A 132 17.18 11.71 22.76
N ASP A 133 18.21 11.47 23.56
CA ASP A 133 19.43 10.79 23.08
C ASP A 133 19.13 9.33 22.68
N GLU A 134 18.31 8.63 23.47
CA GLU A 134 17.90 7.26 23.17
C GLU A 134 16.96 7.18 21.96
N MET A 135 16.05 8.15 21.83
CA MET A 135 15.21 8.30 20.64
C MET A 135 16.07 8.49 19.38
N HIS A 136 17.06 9.39 19.44
CA HIS A 136 17.97 9.66 18.34
C HIS A 136 18.84 8.45 18.00
N ALA A 137 19.38 7.75 19.00
CA ALA A 137 20.17 6.53 18.82
C ALA A 137 19.33 5.43 18.14
N LEU A 138 18.07 5.24 18.56
CA LEU A 138 17.17 4.27 17.95
C LEU A 138 16.84 4.63 16.50
N PHE A 139 16.56 5.91 16.22
CA PHE A 139 16.32 6.40 14.88
C PHE A 139 17.52 6.15 13.96
N LEU A 140 18.74 6.51 14.41
CA LEU A 140 19.96 6.27 13.64
C LEU A 140 20.24 4.78 13.43
N ALA A 141 20.01 3.94 14.44
CA ALA A 141 20.19 2.49 14.32
C ALA A 141 19.23 1.88 13.29
N ALA A 142 17.95 2.30 13.31
CA ALA A 142 16.96 1.90 12.33
C ALA A 142 17.31 2.37 10.92
N ASN A 143 17.73 3.64 10.78
CA ASN A 143 18.12 4.18 9.49
C ASN A 143 19.37 3.48 8.95
N ARG A 144 20.35 3.17 9.82
CA ARG A 144 21.53 2.37 9.44
C ARG A 144 21.13 0.98 8.95
N LEU A 145 20.20 0.31 9.63
CA LEU A 145 19.67 -0.98 9.18
C LEU A 145 19.06 -0.87 7.78
N VAL A 146 18.22 0.14 7.54
CA VAL A 146 17.61 0.40 6.23
C VAL A 146 18.69 0.65 5.17
N CYS A 147 19.65 1.53 5.44
CA CYS A 147 20.74 1.82 4.53
C CYS A 147 21.65 0.60 4.28
N THR A 148 21.87 -0.26 5.26
CA THR A 148 22.70 -1.46 5.07
C THR A 148 21.96 -2.59 4.36
N CYS A 149 20.64 -2.70 4.51
CA CYS A 149 19.87 -3.80 3.90
C CYS A 149 19.18 -3.39 2.59
N LEU A 150 18.44 -2.28 2.58
CA LEU A 150 17.61 -1.89 1.44
C LEU A 150 18.41 -1.22 0.32
N PHE A 151 19.47 -0.47 0.61
CA PHE A 151 20.27 0.14 -0.46
C PHE A 151 21.00 -0.91 -1.31
N PRO A 152 21.71 -1.90 -0.74
CA PRO A 152 22.34 -2.94 -1.57
C PRO A 152 21.30 -3.77 -2.33
N LEU A 153 20.14 -4.02 -1.72
CA LEU A 153 19.04 -4.71 -2.39
C LEU A 153 18.50 -3.91 -3.59
N ALA A 154 18.23 -2.62 -3.40
CA ALA A 154 17.79 -1.73 -4.47
C ALA A 154 18.86 -1.58 -5.56
N ALA A 155 20.14 -1.45 -5.18
CA ALA A 155 21.25 -1.40 -6.12
C ALA A 155 21.38 -2.69 -6.94
N LEU A 156 21.23 -3.87 -6.32
CA LEU A 156 21.24 -5.13 -7.03
C LEU A 156 20.07 -5.23 -8.02
N ILE A 157 18.87 -4.82 -7.61
CA ILE A 157 17.68 -4.79 -8.48
C ILE A 157 17.88 -3.82 -9.66
N ALA A 158 18.44 -2.64 -9.42
CA ALA A 158 18.68 -1.64 -10.45
C ALA A 158 19.79 -2.05 -11.43
N LEU A 159 20.93 -2.54 -10.93
CA LEU A 159 22.07 -2.94 -11.76
C LEU A 159 21.81 -4.25 -12.52
N GLN A 160 21.00 -5.15 -11.94
CA GLN A 160 20.73 -6.48 -12.47
C GLN A 160 19.29 -6.61 -13.00
N ALA A 161 18.69 -5.49 -13.40
CA ALA A 161 17.28 -5.38 -13.79
C ALA A 161 16.87 -6.35 -14.92
N GLU A 162 17.60 -6.37 -16.05
CA GLU A 162 17.28 -7.23 -17.20
C GLU A 162 17.23 -8.73 -16.81
N PRO A 163 18.28 -9.35 -16.26
CA PRO A 163 18.23 -10.76 -15.90
C PRO A 163 17.30 -11.06 -14.72
N LEU A 164 17.06 -10.13 -13.80
CA LEU A 164 16.06 -10.30 -12.75
C LEU A 164 14.65 -10.42 -13.33
N ILE A 165 14.28 -9.49 -14.21
CA ILE A 165 12.97 -9.49 -14.86
C ILE A 165 12.84 -10.70 -15.77
N PHE A 166 13.87 -11.03 -16.56
CA PHE A 166 13.86 -12.21 -17.42
C PHE A 166 13.71 -13.51 -16.63
N ALA A 167 14.41 -13.65 -15.50
CA ALA A 167 14.28 -14.82 -14.64
C ALA A 167 12.87 -14.95 -14.03
N TRP A 168 12.18 -13.84 -13.82
CA TRP A 168 10.83 -13.84 -13.27
C TRP A 168 9.73 -14.05 -14.32
N THR A 169 9.81 -13.37 -15.46
CA THR A 169 8.75 -13.37 -16.48
C THR A 169 8.98 -14.37 -17.61
N GLY A 170 10.24 -14.76 -17.87
CA GLY A 170 10.63 -15.52 -19.05
C GLY A 170 10.60 -14.73 -20.37
N ASP A 171 10.32 -13.42 -20.32
CA ASP A 171 10.14 -12.57 -21.49
C ASP A 171 11.33 -11.61 -21.67
N GLN A 172 12.09 -11.82 -22.74
CA GLN A 172 13.25 -11.00 -23.07
C GLN A 172 12.87 -9.57 -23.50
N ALA A 173 11.72 -9.40 -24.17
CA ALA A 173 11.26 -8.08 -24.61
C ALA A 173 10.89 -7.22 -23.40
N ALA A 174 10.15 -7.79 -22.45
CA ALA A 174 9.84 -7.15 -21.17
C ALA A 174 11.13 -6.77 -20.41
N ALA A 175 12.07 -7.70 -20.29
CA ALA A 175 13.32 -7.49 -19.58
C ALA A 175 14.16 -6.33 -20.16
N ARG A 176 14.31 -6.29 -21.49
CA ARG A 176 15.07 -5.23 -22.18
C ARG A 176 14.40 -3.86 -22.09
N TRP A 177 13.08 -3.82 -22.21
CA TRP A 177 12.32 -2.56 -22.12
C TRP A 177 12.35 -1.98 -20.71
N SER A 178 12.17 -2.83 -19.69
CA SER A 178 12.07 -2.41 -18.29
C SER A 178 13.43 -2.08 -17.65
N SER A 179 14.52 -2.70 -18.10
CA SER A 179 15.86 -2.52 -17.53
C SER A 179 16.31 -1.06 -17.40
N PRO A 180 16.23 -0.20 -18.43
CA PRO A 180 16.65 1.20 -18.32
C PRO A 180 15.71 2.05 -17.44
N VAL A 181 14.47 1.60 -17.19
CA VAL A 181 13.48 2.35 -16.41
C VAL A 181 13.57 2.01 -14.92
N LEU A 182 13.77 0.72 -14.60
CA LEU A 182 13.72 0.22 -13.22
C LEU A 182 14.70 0.90 -12.27
N GLY A 183 15.89 1.28 -12.74
CA GLY A 183 16.88 1.95 -11.89
C GLY A 183 16.51 3.38 -11.48
N TRP A 184 15.59 4.04 -12.22
CA TRP A 184 15.18 5.43 -11.97
C TRP A 184 13.82 5.55 -11.28
N TYR A 185 13.09 4.44 -11.17
CA TYR A 185 11.75 4.38 -10.60
C TYR A 185 11.80 3.97 -9.13
#